data_AF-A0A4Q2A0U2-F1
#
_entry.id   AF-A0A4Q2A0U2-F1
#
_cell.length_a   1.000
_cell.length_b   1.000
_cell.length_c   1.000
_cell.angle_alpha   90.00
_cell.angle_beta   90.00
_cell.angle_gamma   90.00
#
_symmetry.space_group_name_H-M   'P 1'
#
loop_
_entity.id
_entity.type
_entity.pdbx_description
1 polymer ?
#
loop_
_entity_poly.entity_id
_entity_poly.type
_entity_poly.pdbx_seq_one_letter_code
_entity_poly.pdbx_strand_id
1 'polypeptide(L)'
;MENSDFVTPLSNNEKQKVAYALNLCAVSIAQIIDSKDIIVLKQEREAILSNLNLQNYVKHPALLDVLKQILDTITYLEIQAGDMSFIEKEYQHKLKNAIWSAVPSPGVLFAGGDPLTLVIAVSAQIGTGYMNYRRNKSEYLLDKERSEWELKRHELEQLYGLRSQLFETAWKLSLDYNFDDKYRLTQKQLSRFSEALLEPDHIKRYERLDVMSDKFHAFPPFWYYKGNAAMEVYRSEISSVISYDYKEHAINSYNNFHTGNFEFLREDIIAASCCIEHISLLAPNDVLVPQLLERALRYAGENYDLLQQSIFVNLSLGNLDDVILPLREMIANDYNVGLNAILLSRIYFAQTKKNEYEKLALIAGVDNVLPWSNNTDESEKLLVDKRKLELSDEYLAMARLISQRLKTKKKTSDNKQMYEEFKEISKHVLKYSGNHNEVQKLFDLAERKLNIAIVNSDDDQIDVFFESTKEVSKEILKVDFHLRISEEMPKIIDKMNHIVKL
;
A
#
# COMPACT_ATOMS: atom_id res chain seq x y z
N MET A 1 33.93 -36.73 40.69
CA MET A 1 32.61 -37.05 40.11
C MET A 1 32.06 -35.75 39.59
N GLU A 2 32.27 -35.53 38.29
CA GLU A 2 31.80 -34.36 37.56
C GLU A 2 30.28 -34.42 37.44
N ASN A 3 29.60 -33.34 37.83
CA ASN A 3 28.21 -33.12 37.49
C ASN A 3 28.15 -32.86 35.99
N SER A 4 27.84 -33.90 35.20
CA SER A 4 27.36 -33.72 33.84
C SER A 4 25.95 -33.17 33.94
N ASP A 5 25.82 -31.84 33.89
CA ASP A 5 24.54 -31.20 33.61
C ASP A 5 24.06 -31.74 32.26
N PHE A 6 23.07 -32.62 32.30
CA PHE A 6 22.35 -33.06 31.11
C PHE A 6 21.65 -31.84 30.53
N VAL A 7 22.31 -31.17 29.57
CA VAL A 7 21.67 -30.19 28.70
C VAL A 7 20.54 -30.92 28.01
N THR A 8 19.31 -30.57 28.37
CA THR A 8 18.11 -31.14 27.75
C THR A 8 18.19 -30.84 26.24
N PRO A 9 18.03 -31.85 25.37
CA PRO A 9 18.13 -31.63 23.94
C PRO A 9 17.00 -30.68 23.51
N LEU A 10 17.38 -29.57 22.87
CA LEU A 10 16.45 -28.59 22.32
C LEU A 10 15.40 -29.27 21.44
N SER A 11 14.17 -28.79 21.55
CA SER A 11 13.08 -29.23 20.68
C SER A 11 13.40 -28.90 19.22
N ASN A 12 12.86 -29.69 18.28
CA ASN A 12 12.99 -29.39 16.85
C ASN A 12 12.45 -27.98 16.50
N ASN A 13 11.46 -27.51 17.26
CA ASN A 13 10.86 -26.19 17.11
C ASN A 13 11.86 -25.07 17.45
N GLU A 14 12.61 -25.20 18.55
CA GLU A 14 13.65 -24.24 18.94
C GLU A 14 14.80 -24.21 17.93
N LYS A 15 15.18 -25.37 17.39
CA LYS A 15 16.22 -25.46 16.35
C LYS A 15 15.79 -24.75 15.07
N GLN A 16 14.54 -24.93 14.64
CA GLN A 16 13.97 -24.22 13.49
C GLN A 16 13.86 -22.71 13.75
N LYS A 17 13.50 -22.31 14.96
CA LYS A 17 13.44 -20.91 15.38
C LYS A 17 14.81 -20.22 15.25
N VAL A 18 15.88 -20.87 15.69
CA VAL A 18 17.26 -20.36 15.55
C VAL A 18 17.68 -20.24 14.09
N ALA A 19 17.42 -21.27 13.29
CA ALA A 19 17.71 -21.24 11.86
C ALA A 19 16.89 -20.15 11.14
N TYR A 20 15.64 -19.92 11.54
CA TYR A 20 14.82 -18.84 10.99
C TYR A 20 15.40 -17.47 11.29
N ALA A 21 15.87 -17.21 12.52
CA ALA A 21 16.49 -15.93 12.86
C ALA A 21 17.73 -15.66 12.00
N LEU A 22 18.57 -16.68 11.77
CA LEU A 22 19.71 -16.59 10.86
C LEU A 22 19.28 -16.35 9.40
N ASN A 23 18.31 -17.13 8.92
CA ASN A 23 17.82 -17.05 7.54
C ASN A 23 17.15 -15.72 7.24
N LEU A 24 16.48 -15.10 8.21
CA LEU A 24 15.89 -13.77 8.08
C LEU A 24 16.96 -12.73 7.70
N CYS A 25 18.08 -12.71 8.42
CA CYS A 25 19.22 -11.84 8.08
C CYS A 25 19.87 -12.22 6.74
N ALA A 26 20.05 -13.52 6.48
CA ALA A 26 20.72 -13.99 5.27
C ALA A 26 19.94 -13.67 3.99
N VAL A 27 18.61 -13.86 4.02
CA VAL A 27 17.72 -13.54 2.90
C VAL A 27 17.71 -12.04 2.67
N SER A 28 17.61 -11.23 3.72
CA SER A 28 17.63 -9.77 3.62
C SER A 28 18.87 -9.26 2.90
N ILE A 29 20.07 -9.68 3.35
CA ILE A 29 21.34 -9.30 2.71
C ILE A 29 21.44 -9.82 1.27
N ALA A 30 20.98 -11.05 1.01
CA ALA A 30 20.96 -11.57 -0.35
C ALA A 30 20.08 -10.73 -1.27
N GLN A 31 18.89 -10.38 -0.82
CA GLN A 31 17.93 -9.57 -1.54
C GLN A 31 18.44 -8.16 -1.86
N ILE A 32 19.18 -7.52 -0.94
CA ILE A 32 19.85 -6.23 -1.18
C ILE A 32 20.90 -6.38 -2.28
N ILE A 33 21.79 -7.36 -2.15
CA ILE A 33 22.91 -7.55 -3.09
C ILE A 33 22.43 -7.93 -4.49
N ASP A 34 21.45 -8.84 -4.58
CA ASP A 34 20.99 -9.36 -5.87
C ASP A 34 20.21 -8.28 -6.65
N SER A 35 19.46 -7.43 -5.95
CA SER A 35 18.74 -6.29 -6.57
C SER A 35 19.66 -5.11 -6.91
N LYS A 36 20.76 -4.96 -6.16
CA LYS A 36 21.68 -3.81 -6.22
C LYS A 36 20.96 -2.47 -6.08
N ASP A 37 19.85 -2.45 -5.35
CA ASP A 37 18.93 -1.32 -5.32
C ASP A 37 18.85 -0.72 -3.93
N ILE A 38 19.01 0.60 -3.84
CA ILE A 38 18.93 1.28 -2.56
C ILE A 38 17.52 1.36 -1.96
N ILE A 39 16.48 1.38 -2.79
CA ILE A 39 15.09 1.35 -2.31
C ILE A 39 14.82 0.01 -1.62
N VAL A 40 15.31 -1.07 -2.21
CA VAL A 40 15.30 -2.40 -1.56
C VAL A 40 16.05 -2.35 -0.23
N LEU A 41 17.25 -1.76 -0.20
CA LEU A 41 18.05 -1.67 1.02
C LEU A 41 17.27 -1.00 2.17
N LYS A 42 16.56 0.10 1.86
CA LYS A 42 15.70 0.81 2.82
C LYS A 42 14.54 -0.06 3.30
N GLN A 43 13.84 -0.72 2.36
CA GLN A 43 12.72 -1.61 2.67
C GLN A 43 13.14 -2.77 3.57
N GLU A 44 14.29 -3.39 3.31
CA GLU A 44 14.83 -4.48 4.13
C GLU A 44 15.20 -4.03 5.54
N ARG A 45 15.72 -2.79 5.69
CA ARG A 45 16.00 -2.20 6.99
C ARG A 45 14.74 -2.00 7.81
N GLU A 46 13.72 -1.40 7.21
CA GLU A 46 12.45 -1.08 7.86
C GLU A 46 11.69 -2.36 8.21
N ALA A 47 11.61 -3.31 7.26
CA ALA A 47 10.84 -4.54 7.43
C ALA A 47 11.42 -5.46 8.52
N ILE A 48 12.75 -5.60 8.57
CA ILE A 48 13.39 -6.60 9.42
C ILE A 48 14.09 -5.95 10.61
N LEU A 49 15.03 -5.04 10.38
CA LEU A 49 16.02 -4.68 11.39
C LEU A 49 15.50 -3.68 12.43
N SER A 50 14.72 -2.68 11.98
CA SER A 50 14.11 -1.69 12.87
C SER A 50 12.85 -2.19 13.59
N ASN A 51 12.40 -3.39 13.24
CA ASN A 51 11.08 -3.90 13.57
C ASN A 51 11.13 -5.24 14.33
N LEU A 52 12.31 -5.67 14.78
CA LEU A 52 12.45 -6.91 15.55
C LEU A 52 11.63 -6.88 16.85
N ASN A 53 10.85 -7.94 17.05
CA ASN A 53 10.22 -8.25 18.32
C ASN A 53 11.23 -8.93 19.26
N LEU A 54 11.92 -8.14 20.07
CA LEU A 54 12.98 -8.61 20.98
C LEU A 54 12.50 -9.62 22.05
N GLN A 55 11.20 -9.68 22.33
CA GLN A 55 10.63 -10.68 23.23
C GLN A 55 10.67 -12.06 22.57
N ASN A 56 10.30 -12.13 21.29
CA ASN A 56 10.18 -13.39 20.55
C ASN A 56 11.49 -13.78 19.83
N TYR A 57 12.33 -12.82 19.49
CA TYR A 57 13.58 -13.03 18.76
C TYR A 57 14.61 -13.86 19.54
N VAL A 58 15.49 -14.55 18.81
CA VAL A 58 16.51 -15.42 19.40
C VAL A 58 17.62 -14.57 20.04
N LYS A 59 17.83 -14.79 21.34
CA LYS A 59 18.83 -14.07 22.13
C LYS A 59 20.17 -14.80 22.08
N HIS A 60 20.99 -14.44 21.10
CA HIS A 60 22.34 -14.99 20.94
C HIS A 60 23.37 -13.90 20.64
N PRO A 61 24.56 -13.88 21.29
CA PRO A 61 25.57 -12.83 21.06
C PRO A 61 25.97 -12.70 19.59
N ALA A 62 26.22 -13.82 18.89
CA ALA A 62 26.61 -13.77 17.47
C ALA A 62 25.50 -13.24 16.54
N LEU A 63 24.22 -13.39 16.91
CA LEU A 63 23.11 -12.77 16.17
C LEU A 63 23.05 -11.27 16.46
N LEU A 64 23.24 -10.86 17.71
CA LEU A 64 23.27 -9.45 18.07
C LEU A 64 24.39 -8.70 17.34
N ASP A 65 25.59 -9.29 17.29
CA ASP A 65 26.75 -8.67 16.65
C ASP A 65 26.53 -8.48 15.15
N VAL A 66 26.02 -9.51 14.45
CA VAL A 66 25.75 -9.39 13.02
C VAL A 66 24.60 -8.43 12.73
N LEU A 67 23.55 -8.39 13.57
CA LEU A 67 22.46 -7.42 13.42
C LEU A 67 22.96 -5.98 13.55
N LYS A 68 23.84 -5.70 14.51
CA LYS A 68 24.48 -4.38 14.65
C LYS A 68 25.28 -4.03 13.40
N GLN A 69 26.13 -4.94 12.92
CA GLN A 69 26.95 -4.72 11.73
C GLN A 69 26.10 -4.46 10.48
N ILE A 70 24.99 -5.19 10.32
CA ILE A 70 24.05 -4.97 9.23
C ILE A 70 23.43 -3.57 9.34
N LEU A 71 22.92 -3.18 10.52
CA LEU A 71 22.32 -1.87 10.76
C LEU A 71 23.31 -0.73 10.48
N ASP A 72 24.54 -0.85 10.97
CA ASP A 72 25.59 0.16 10.78
C ASP A 72 25.93 0.30 9.28
N THR A 73 26.09 -0.83 8.58
CA THR A 73 26.41 -0.84 7.14
C THR A 73 25.28 -0.23 6.32
N ILE A 74 24.03 -0.64 6.55
CA ILE A 74 22.87 -0.11 5.84
C ILE A 74 22.71 1.39 6.11
N THR A 75 22.87 1.83 7.37
CA THR A 75 22.78 3.25 7.74
C THR A 75 23.84 4.07 7.01
N TYR A 76 25.08 3.58 6.95
CA TYR A 76 26.14 4.21 6.19
C TYR A 76 25.80 4.35 4.70
N LEU A 77 25.29 3.28 4.09
CA LEU A 77 24.92 3.25 2.67
C LEU A 77 23.78 4.22 2.35
N GLU A 78 22.77 4.30 3.22
CA GLU A 78 21.67 5.26 3.05
C GLU A 78 22.14 6.72 3.14
N ILE A 79 22.98 7.04 4.12
CA ILE A 79 23.55 8.39 4.27
C ILE A 79 24.32 8.78 3.01
N GLN A 80 25.10 7.84 2.45
CA GLN A 80 25.91 8.09 1.27
C GLN A 80 25.08 8.37 0.01
N ALA A 81 23.86 7.85 -0.06
CA ALA A 81 23.00 8.02 -1.21
C ALA A 81 22.12 9.27 -1.15
N GLY A 82 21.85 9.82 0.04
CA GLY A 82 21.07 11.05 0.19
C GLY A 82 19.55 10.85 0.14
N ASP A 83 18.83 11.95 -0.06
CA ASP A 83 17.36 12.00 0.04
C ASP A 83 16.71 11.58 -1.29
N MET A 84 16.18 10.36 -1.28
CA MET A 84 15.67 9.63 -2.44
C MET A 84 14.12 9.63 -2.49
N SER A 85 13.47 10.56 -1.78
CA SER A 85 12.03 10.50 -1.46
C SER A 85 11.06 10.71 -2.64
N PHE A 86 11.51 11.19 -3.80
CA PHE A 86 10.61 11.52 -4.93
C PHE A 86 10.04 10.28 -5.64
N ILE A 87 10.87 9.29 -5.97
CA ILE A 87 10.44 8.06 -6.67
C ILE A 87 9.58 7.20 -5.76
N GLU A 88 9.92 7.11 -4.47
CA GLU A 88 9.09 6.43 -3.49
C GLU A 88 7.70 7.09 -3.44
N LYS A 89 7.62 8.42 -3.41
CA LYS A 89 6.33 9.13 -3.45
C LYS A 89 5.54 8.84 -4.73
N GLU A 90 6.18 8.81 -5.90
CA GLU A 90 5.50 8.51 -7.17
C GLU A 90 5.00 7.06 -7.24
N TYR A 91 5.83 6.12 -6.78
CA TYR A 91 5.48 4.70 -6.67
C TYR A 91 4.30 4.50 -5.70
N GLN A 92 4.40 5.06 -4.51
CA GLN A 92 3.33 5.03 -3.51
C GLN A 92 2.05 5.69 -4.03
N HIS A 93 2.16 6.75 -4.82
CA HIS A 93 1.00 7.37 -5.46
C HIS A 93 0.34 6.45 -6.50
N LYS A 94 1.12 5.73 -7.31
CA LYS A 94 0.59 4.73 -8.27
C LYS A 94 -0.07 3.55 -7.56
N LEU A 95 0.59 2.99 -6.54
CA LEU A 95 0.04 1.92 -5.70
C LEU A 95 -1.27 2.36 -5.03
N LYS A 96 -1.27 3.51 -4.36
CA LYS A 96 -2.47 4.07 -3.74
C LYS A 96 -3.58 4.19 -4.77
N ASN A 97 -3.32 4.78 -5.94
CA ASN A 97 -4.35 4.91 -6.98
C ASN A 97 -4.92 3.56 -7.43
N ALA A 98 -4.09 2.52 -7.58
CA ALA A 98 -4.53 1.18 -7.97
C ALA A 98 -5.37 0.51 -6.87
N ILE A 99 -4.89 0.49 -5.62
CA ILE A 99 -5.61 0.00 -4.44
C ILE A 99 -6.96 0.68 -4.37
N TRP A 100 -6.94 2.01 -4.41
CA TRP A 100 -8.13 2.82 -4.33
C TRP A 100 -9.07 2.43 -5.48
N SER A 101 -8.61 2.37 -6.73
CA SER A 101 -9.45 2.14 -7.92
C SER A 101 -10.30 0.88 -7.84
N ALA A 102 -9.81 -0.14 -7.13
CA ALA A 102 -10.48 -1.43 -6.96
C ALA A 102 -11.48 -1.47 -5.78
N VAL A 103 -11.46 -0.50 -4.86
CA VAL A 103 -12.31 -0.48 -3.66
C VAL A 103 -13.67 0.15 -3.97
N PRO A 104 -14.80 -0.52 -3.65
CA PRO A 104 -16.14 0.04 -3.78
C PRO A 104 -16.38 1.27 -2.90
N SER A 105 -17.48 1.99 -3.13
CA SER A 105 -17.88 3.07 -2.23
C SER A 105 -18.15 2.55 -0.80
N PRO A 106 -17.96 3.38 0.24
CA PRO A 106 -18.36 3.06 1.61
C PRO A 106 -19.76 2.48 1.72
N GLY A 107 -20.75 3.00 0.98
CA GLY A 107 -22.10 2.40 0.95
C GLY A 107 -22.12 0.90 0.61
N VAL A 108 -21.35 0.46 -0.39
CA VAL A 108 -21.29 -0.95 -0.80
C VAL A 108 -20.57 -1.81 0.24
N LEU A 109 -19.54 -1.29 0.92
CA LEU A 109 -18.81 -2.01 1.98
C LEU A 109 -19.73 -2.43 3.14
N PHE A 110 -20.75 -1.63 3.45
CA PHE A 110 -21.66 -1.85 4.58
C PHE A 110 -23.02 -2.43 4.17
N ALA A 111 -23.44 -2.31 2.90
CA ALA A 111 -24.74 -2.80 2.42
C ALA A 111 -24.78 -4.33 2.17
N GLY A 112 -23.70 -5.05 2.49
CA GLY A 112 -23.66 -6.52 2.33
C GLY A 112 -23.67 -6.97 0.86
N GLY A 113 -22.98 -6.23 -0.03
CA GLY A 113 -22.57 -6.81 -1.31
C GLY A 113 -21.76 -8.10 -1.09
N ASP A 114 -21.62 -8.97 -2.09
CA ASP A 114 -20.94 -10.27 -1.92
C ASP A 114 -19.56 -10.09 -1.26
N PRO A 115 -19.40 -10.44 0.03
CA PRO A 115 -18.17 -10.18 0.77
C PRO A 115 -16.98 -10.87 0.11
N LEU A 116 -17.21 -12.04 -0.47
CA LEU A 116 -16.17 -12.81 -1.14
C LEU A 116 -15.59 -12.05 -2.34
N THR A 117 -16.44 -11.50 -3.21
CA THR A 117 -16.00 -10.66 -4.35
C THR A 117 -15.15 -9.48 -3.88
N LEU A 118 -15.53 -8.82 -2.79
CA LEU A 118 -14.78 -7.68 -2.25
C LEU A 118 -13.43 -8.09 -1.66
N VAL A 119 -13.38 -9.17 -0.88
CA VAL A 119 -12.12 -9.71 -0.37
C VAL A 119 -11.19 -10.12 -1.53
N ILE A 120 -11.72 -10.70 -2.60
CA ILE A 120 -10.96 -11.02 -3.81
C ILE A 120 -10.41 -9.74 -4.46
N ALA A 121 -11.22 -8.69 -4.61
CA ALA A 121 -10.79 -7.43 -5.20
C ALA A 121 -9.67 -6.75 -4.38
N VAL A 122 -9.83 -6.68 -3.05
CA VAL A 122 -8.82 -6.10 -2.15
C VAL A 122 -7.53 -6.93 -2.19
N SER A 123 -7.63 -8.26 -2.07
CA SER A 123 -6.47 -9.15 -2.10
C SER A 123 -5.78 -9.25 -3.47
N ALA A 124 -6.42 -8.84 -4.56
CA ALA A 124 -5.75 -8.68 -5.86
C ALA A 124 -4.81 -7.47 -5.89
N GLN A 125 -5.00 -6.52 -4.99
CA GLN A 125 -4.10 -5.38 -4.80
C GLN A 125 -3.02 -5.66 -3.76
N ILE A 126 -3.06 -6.84 -3.13
CA ILE A 126 -2.03 -7.27 -2.19
C ILE A 126 -0.90 -7.91 -2.98
N GLY A 127 0.22 -7.21 -2.93
CA GLY A 127 1.55 -7.72 -3.09
C GLY A 127 2.39 -6.79 -2.23
N THR A 128 3.33 -7.32 -1.46
CA THR A 128 4.17 -6.44 -0.65
C THR A 128 4.73 -5.33 -1.55
N GLY A 129 4.63 -4.06 -1.13
CA GLY A 129 5.11 -2.93 -1.94
C GLY A 129 6.54 -3.17 -2.45
N TYR A 130 7.30 -3.92 -1.68
CA TYR A 130 8.55 -4.58 -2.03
C TYR A 130 8.54 -5.41 -3.34
N MET A 131 7.65 -6.39 -3.48
CA MET A 131 7.56 -7.27 -4.67
C MET A 131 7.07 -6.52 -5.91
N ASN A 132 6.05 -5.69 -5.74
CA ASN A 132 5.49 -4.92 -6.84
C ASN A 132 6.52 -3.93 -7.40
N TYR A 133 7.29 -3.27 -6.52
CA TYR A 133 8.38 -2.39 -6.91
C TYR A 133 9.44 -3.15 -7.72
N ARG A 134 9.89 -4.30 -7.21
CA ARG A 134 10.93 -5.10 -7.86
C ARG A 134 10.54 -5.63 -9.23
N ARG A 135 9.31 -6.12 -9.38
CA ARG A 135 8.79 -6.65 -10.65
C ARG A 135 8.62 -5.55 -11.70
N ASN A 136 8.14 -4.38 -11.28
CA ASN A 136 7.78 -3.29 -12.19
C ASN A 136 8.85 -2.19 -12.27
N LYS A 137 10.03 -2.39 -11.66
CA LYS A 137 11.14 -1.43 -11.64
C LYS A 137 11.52 -0.90 -13.03
N SER A 138 11.38 -1.70 -14.08
CA SER A 138 11.64 -1.27 -15.47
C SER A 138 10.64 -0.30 -16.05
N GLU A 139 9.43 -0.27 -15.52
CA GLU A 139 8.38 0.66 -15.97
C GLU A 139 8.48 2.03 -15.27
N TYR A 140 9.22 2.10 -14.17
CA TYR A 140 9.24 3.28 -13.29
C TYR A 140 10.47 4.17 -13.40
N LEU A 141 11.57 3.67 -13.97
CA LEU A 141 12.84 4.42 -14.01
C LEU A 141 13.27 4.66 -15.46
N LEU A 142 13.61 5.92 -15.77
CA LEU A 142 14.42 6.21 -16.95
C LEU A 142 15.83 5.63 -16.73
N ASP A 143 16.48 5.14 -17.79
CA ASP A 143 17.80 4.49 -17.69
C ASP A 143 18.86 5.34 -16.97
N LYS A 144 18.79 6.68 -17.12
CA LYS A 144 19.68 7.62 -16.44
C LYS A 144 19.45 7.65 -14.93
N GLU A 145 18.20 7.67 -14.51
CA GLU A 145 17.84 7.60 -13.09
C GLU A 145 18.33 6.26 -12.55
N ARG A 146 18.01 5.13 -13.18
CA ARG A 146 18.40 3.79 -12.71
C ARG A 146 19.86 3.68 -12.26
N SER A 147 20.80 4.28 -13.00
CA SER A 147 22.24 4.24 -12.66
C SER A 147 22.63 5.02 -11.39
N GLU A 148 21.84 6.00 -10.97
CA GLU A 148 22.09 6.81 -9.75
C GLU A 148 21.67 6.06 -8.47
N TRP A 149 20.78 5.07 -8.58
CA TRP A 149 20.21 4.32 -7.45
C TRP A 149 20.79 2.90 -7.30
N GLU A 150 21.66 2.52 -8.23
CA GLU A 150 22.39 1.26 -8.14
C GLU A 150 23.50 1.35 -7.10
N LEU A 151 23.55 0.34 -6.24
CA LEU A 151 24.63 0.20 -5.28
C LEU A 151 25.97 0.11 -6.01
N LYS A 152 26.88 1.01 -5.66
CA LYS A 152 28.23 1.08 -6.23
C LYS A 152 29.04 -0.13 -5.79
N ARG A 153 30.11 -0.41 -6.54
CA ARG A 153 30.96 -1.58 -6.28
C ARG A 153 31.48 -1.64 -4.84
N HIS A 154 31.96 -0.53 -4.28
CA HIS A 154 32.48 -0.50 -2.91
C HIS A 154 31.37 -0.68 -1.85
N GLU A 155 30.12 -0.36 -2.19
CA GLU A 155 28.95 -0.57 -1.34
C GLU A 155 28.57 -2.06 -1.32
N LEU A 156 28.60 -2.71 -2.49
CA LEU A 156 28.43 -4.16 -2.61
C LEU A 156 29.53 -4.93 -1.88
N GLU A 157 30.78 -4.46 -1.93
CA GLU A 157 31.91 -5.05 -1.19
C GLU A 157 31.68 -5.06 0.32
N GLN A 158 31.09 -4.00 0.89
CA GLN A 158 30.70 -3.97 2.30
C GLN A 158 29.61 -5.01 2.61
N LEU A 159 28.60 -5.13 1.76
CA LEU A 159 27.54 -6.14 1.91
C LEU A 159 28.07 -7.59 1.75
N TYR A 160 29.07 -7.81 0.91
CA TYR A 160 29.76 -9.11 0.83
C TYR A 160 30.54 -9.41 2.13
N GLY A 161 31.07 -8.39 2.81
CA GLY A 161 31.61 -8.53 4.16
C GLY A 161 30.59 -9.10 5.15
N LEU A 162 29.36 -8.57 5.14
CA LEU A 162 28.25 -9.06 5.97
C LEU A 162 27.91 -10.52 5.68
N ARG A 163 27.98 -10.97 4.41
CA ARG A 163 27.77 -12.39 4.06
C ARG A 163 28.78 -13.31 4.75
N SER A 164 30.04 -12.89 4.85
CA SER A 164 31.08 -13.65 5.55
C SER A 164 30.80 -13.71 7.06
N GLN A 165 30.38 -12.59 7.65
CA GLN A 165 30.00 -12.54 9.07
C GLN A 165 28.78 -13.41 9.38
N LEU A 166 27.76 -13.42 8.51
CA LEU A 166 26.61 -14.30 8.63
C LEU A 166 26.99 -15.79 8.58
N PHE A 167 28.00 -16.16 7.79
CA PHE A 167 28.53 -17.52 7.80
C PHE A 167 29.21 -17.86 9.14
N GLU A 168 30.00 -16.96 9.70
CA GLU A 168 30.58 -17.13 11.04
C GLU A 168 29.50 -17.26 12.12
N THR A 169 28.45 -16.42 12.06
CA THR A 169 27.29 -16.51 12.95
C THR A 169 26.57 -17.85 12.80
N ALA A 170 26.37 -18.32 11.56
CA ALA A 170 25.79 -19.63 11.31
C ALA A 170 26.61 -20.77 11.94
N TRP A 171 27.94 -20.70 11.81
CA TRP A 171 28.85 -21.66 12.41
C TRP A 171 28.69 -21.70 13.93
N LYS A 172 28.73 -20.54 14.61
CA LYS A 172 28.54 -20.45 16.06
C LYS A 172 27.19 -21.00 16.50
N LEU A 173 26.10 -20.58 15.84
CA LEU A 173 24.76 -21.08 16.15
C LEU A 173 24.63 -22.60 15.93
N SER A 174 25.28 -23.15 14.91
CA SER A 174 25.27 -24.59 14.66
C SER A 174 25.95 -25.38 15.78
N LEU A 175 27.04 -24.84 16.36
CA LEU A 175 27.72 -25.43 17.51
C LEU A 175 26.85 -25.35 18.77
N ASP A 176 26.27 -24.19 19.05
CA ASP A 176 25.58 -23.91 20.31
C ASP A 176 24.19 -24.57 20.36
N TYR A 177 23.46 -24.62 19.23
CA TYR A 177 22.09 -25.15 19.17
C TYR A 177 21.97 -26.51 18.46
N ASN A 178 23.04 -26.98 17.80
CA ASN A 178 23.09 -28.27 17.10
C ASN A 178 21.87 -28.50 16.19
N PHE A 179 21.53 -27.50 15.39
CA PHE A 179 20.48 -27.58 14.37
C PHE A 179 21.04 -28.21 13.08
N ASP A 180 20.19 -28.94 12.36
CA ASP A 180 20.54 -29.60 11.10
C ASP A 180 20.87 -28.55 10.02
N ASP A 181 22.02 -28.65 9.36
CA ASP A 181 22.47 -27.66 8.36
C ASP A 181 21.47 -27.51 7.21
N LYS A 182 20.59 -28.49 6.96
CA LYS A 182 19.49 -28.35 5.98
C LYS A 182 18.54 -27.18 6.27
N TYR A 183 18.48 -26.71 7.51
CA TYR A 183 17.68 -25.55 7.87
C TYR A 183 18.34 -24.22 7.52
N ARG A 184 19.65 -24.20 7.28
CA ARG A 184 20.38 -23.01 6.88
C ARG A 184 20.32 -22.84 5.36
N LEU A 185 20.04 -21.61 4.92
CA LEU A 185 20.08 -21.26 3.51
C LEU A 185 21.51 -20.93 3.05
N THR A 186 21.90 -21.51 1.92
CA THR A 186 23.17 -21.22 1.23
C THR A 186 23.00 -20.05 0.26
N GLN A 187 24.10 -19.36 -0.07
CA GLN A 187 24.07 -18.26 -1.04
C GLN A 187 23.46 -18.66 -2.39
N LYS A 188 23.74 -19.88 -2.87
CA LYS A 188 23.18 -20.38 -4.13
C LYS A 188 21.65 -20.57 -4.06
N GLN A 189 21.12 -21.02 -2.92
CA GLN A 189 19.68 -21.12 -2.71
C GLN A 189 19.04 -19.73 -2.65
N LEU A 190 19.69 -18.79 -1.95
CA LEU A 190 19.21 -17.41 -1.84
C LEU A 190 19.16 -16.70 -3.20
N SER A 191 20.20 -16.80 -4.03
CA SER A 191 20.18 -16.20 -5.37
C SER A 191 19.12 -16.84 -6.28
N ARG A 192 18.95 -18.16 -6.24
CA ARG A 192 17.86 -18.83 -6.98
C ARG A 192 16.48 -18.37 -6.53
N PHE A 193 16.31 -18.16 -5.22
CA PHE A 193 15.08 -17.62 -4.66
C PHE A 193 14.83 -16.18 -5.15
N SER A 194 15.84 -15.30 -5.09
CA SER A 194 15.78 -13.95 -5.66
C SER A 194 15.39 -13.97 -7.15
N GLU A 195 16.01 -14.84 -7.95
CA GLU A 195 15.70 -15.02 -9.37
C GLU A 195 14.27 -15.51 -9.60
N ALA A 196 13.76 -16.41 -8.74
CA ALA A 196 12.38 -16.87 -8.82
C ALA A 196 11.40 -15.73 -8.53
N LEU A 197 11.65 -14.90 -7.50
CA LEU A 197 10.80 -13.76 -7.15
C LEU A 197 10.65 -12.72 -8.28
N LEU A 198 11.66 -12.61 -9.15
CA LEU A 198 11.68 -11.70 -10.30
C LEU A 198 11.11 -12.31 -11.59
N GLU A 199 10.78 -13.60 -11.61
CA GLU A 199 10.21 -14.26 -12.79
C GLU A 199 8.83 -13.66 -13.11
N PRO A 200 8.61 -12.98 -14.25
CA PRO A 200 7.33 -12.34 -14.56
C PRO A 200 6.19 -13.34 -14.81
N ASP A 201 6.50 -14.51 -15.36
CA ASP A 201 5.51 -15.56 -15.64
C ASP A 201 5.11 -16.28 -14.34
N HIS A 202 3.86 -16.10 -13.92
CA HIS A 202 3.33 -16.62 -12.66
C HIS A 202 3.45 -18.14 -12.52
N ILE A 203 3.28 -18.88 -13.63
CA ILE A 203 3.40 -20.34 -13.64
C ILE A 203 4.86 -20.73 -13.43
N LYS A 204 5.78 -20.17 -14.22
CA LYS A 204 7.22 -20.44 -14.07
C LYS A 204 7.74 -20.03 -12.69
N ARG A 205 7.23 -18.91 -12.15
CA ARG A 205 7.56 -18.45 -10.81
C ARG A 205 7.17 -19.50 -9.77
N TYR A 206 5.93 -19.97 -9.82
CA TYR A 206 5.47 -21.03 -8.93
C TYR A 206 6.34 -22.28 -9.06
N GLU A 207 6.59 -22.77 -10.28
CA GLU A 207 7.39 -23.98 -10.50
C GLU A 207 8.82 -23.86 -9.95
N ARG A 208 9.46 -22.70 -10.16
CA ARG A 208 10.80 -22.44 -9.60
C ARG A 208 10.77 -22.50 -8.07
N LEU A 209 9.77 -21.90 -7.44
CA LEU A 209 9.60 -21.93 -5.99
C LEU A 209 9.29 -23.35 -5.50
N ASP A 210 8.37 -24.05 -6.15
CA ASP A 210 7.94 -25.40 -5.75
C ASP A 210 9.12 -26.38 -5.70
N VAL A 211 9.94 -26.42 -6.75
CA VAL A 211 11.11 -27.31 -6.87
C VAL A 211 12.18 -27.05 -5.81
N MET A 212 12.24 -25.86 -5.22
CA MET A 212 13.19 -25.53 -4.16
C MET A 212 12.60 -25.56 -2.74
N SER A 213 11.31 -25.87 -2.59
CA SER A 213 10.58 -25.69 -1.33
C SER A 213 11.12 -26.51 -0.14
N ASP A 214 11.72 -27.67 -0.41
CA ASP A 214 12.34 -28.54 0.60
C ASP A 214 13.55 -27.90 1.31
N LYS A 215 14.07 -26.78 0.78
CA LYS A 215 15.19 -26.06 1.37
C LYS A 215 14.78 -24.93 2.31
N PHE A 216 13.51 -24.53 2.31
CA PHE A 216 13.03 -23.32 3.00
C PHE A 216 12.17 -23.61 4.24
N HIS A 217 12.27 -24.81 4.81
CA HIS A 217 11.50 -25.20 6.00
C HIS A 217 11.66 -24.25 7.20
N ALA A 218 12.86 -23.68 7.40
CA ALA A 218 13.15 -22.72 8.45
C ALA A 218 13.16 -21.27 7.94
N PHE A 219 12.35 -20.95 6.91
CA PHE A 219 12.14 -19.59 6.45
C PHE A 219 10.68 -19.39 6.01
N PRO A 220 9.75 -19.18 6.97
CA PRO A 220 8.32 -19.04 6.71
C PRO A 220 7.95 -18.09 5.56
N PRO A 221 8.57 -16.89 5.39
CA PRO A 221 8.23 -15.98 4.29
C PRO A 221 8.32 -16.59 2.89
N PHE A 222 9.15 -17.62 2.68
CA PHE A 222 9.17 -18.36 1.43
C PHE A 222 7.79 -18.89 1.03
N TRP A 223 7.04 -19.43 2.00
CA TRP A 223 5.73 -20.02 1.75
C TRP A 223 4.69 -18.97 1.37
N TYR A 224 4.80 -17.74 1.87
CA TYR A 224 3.98 -16.63 1.37
C TYR A 224 4.22 -16.41 -0.12
N TYR A 225 5.48 -16.29 -0.55
CA TYR A 225 5.80 -16.04 -1.97
C TYR A 225 5.37 -17.18 -2.88
N LYS A 226 5.49 -18.43 -2.43
CA LYS A 226 4.98 -19.60 -3.15
C LYS A 226 3.46 -19.58 -3.26
N GLY A 227 2.76 -19.26 -2.16
CA GLY A 227 1.30 -19.14 -2.13
C GLY A 227 0.79 -18.01 -3.01
N ASN A 228 1.43 -16.85 -2.97
CA ASN A 228 1.12 -15.71 -3.82
C ASN A 228 1.28 -16.05 -5.31
N ALA A 229 2.38 -16.73 -5.69
CA ALA A 229 2.56 -17.18 -7.07
C ALA A 229 1.46 -18.15 -7.52
N ALA A 230 1.08 -19.11 -6.66
CA ALA A 230 -0.04 -20.01 -6.94
C ALA A 230 -1.37 -19.26 -7.08
N MET A 231 -1.61 -18.26 -6.23
CA MET A 231 -2.82 -17.45 -6.27
C MET A 231 -2.92 -16.59 -7.54
N GLU A 232 -1.81 -16.04 -8.02
CA GLU A 232 -1.74 -15.34 -9.30
C GLU A 232 -2.07 -16.28 -10.48
N VAL A 233 -1.59 -17.53 -10.45
CA VAL A 233 -1.96 -18.54 -11.45
C VAL A 233 -3.44 -18.90 -11.36
N TYR A 234 -3.98 -19.13 -10.16
CA TYR A 234 -5.39 -19.41 -9.92
C TYR A 234 -6.31 -18.32 -10.53
N ARG A 235 -5.90 -17.05 -10.43
CA ARG A 235 -6.63 -15.88 -10.92
C ARG A 235 -6.46 -15.59 -12.41
N SER A 236 -5.52 -16.25 -13.07
CA SER A 236 -5.27 -16.06 -14.51
C SER A 236 -6.28 -16.84 -15.37
N GLU A 237 -6.48 -16.42 -16.62
CA GLU A 237 -7.40 -17.03 -17.60
C GLU A 237 -6.89 -18.39 -18.14
N ILE A 238 -6.52 -19.31 -17.26
CA ILE A 238 -6.10 -20.68 -17.58
C ILE A 238 -7.32 -21.62 -17.48
N SER A 239 -7.24 -22.82 -18.08
CA SER A 239 -8.29 -23.84 -17.98
C SER A 239 -8.73 -24.09 -16.53
N SER A 240 -10.04 -24.28 -16.33
CA SER A 240 -10.66 -24.40 -15.00
C SER A 240 -10.10 -25.54 -14.15
N VAL A 241 -9.63 -26.65 -14.75
CA VAL A 241 -9.09 -27.80 -14.00
C VAL A 241 -7.75 -27.45 -13.36
N ILE A 242 -6.85 -26.83 -14.11
CA ILE A 242 -5.52 -26.41 -13.62
C ILE A 242 -5.69 -25.33 -12.54
N SER A 243 -6.66 -24.43 -12.68
CA SER A 243 -6.94 -23.36 -11.73
C SER A 243 -7.25 -23.90 -10.31
N TYR A 244 -8.07 -24.95 -10.16
CA TYR A 244 -8.41 -25.51 -8.84
C TYR A 244 -7.20 -26.09 -8.09
N ASP A 245 -6.26 -26.72 -8.80
CA ASP A 245 -5.04 -27.25 -8.18
C ASP A 245 -4.20 -26.12 -7.56
N TYR A 246 -4.09 -24.99 -8.25
CA TYR A 246 -3.37 -23.82 -7.75
C TYR A 246 -4.03 -23.15 -6.54
N LYS A 247 -5.36 -23.20 -6.41
CA LYS A 247 -6.05 -22.75 -5.19
C LYS A 247 -5.58 -23.56 -3.97
N GLU A 248 -5.55 -24.89 -4.07
CA GLU A 248 -5.09 -25.77 -3.00
C GLU A 248 -3.60 -25.58 -2.70
N HIS A 249 -2.78 -25.37 -3.73
CA HIS A 249 -1.37 -25.03 -3.53
C HIS A 249 -1.16 -23.72 -2.77
N ALA A 250 -1.99 -22.70 -3.04
CA ALA A 250 -1.96 -21.44 -2.31
C ALA A 250 -2.32 -21.63 -0.84
N ILE A 251 -3.46 -22.29 -0.56
CA ILE A 251 -3.92 -22.58 0.81
C ILE A 251 -2.86 -23.35 1.61
N ASN A 252 -2.31 -24.43 1.04
CA ASN A 252 -1.27 -25.22 1.69
C ASN A 252 0.00 -24.39 2.01
N SER A 253 0.36 -23.48 1.11
CA SER A 253 1.51 -22.59 1.32
C SER A 253 1.23 -21.58 2.43
N TYR A 254 0.06 -20.95 2.47
CA TYR A 254 -0.31 -20.04 3.56
C TYR A 254 -0.40 -20.77 4.92
N ASN A 255 -0.90 -22.00 4.95
CA ASN A 255 -0.88 -22.84 6.16
C ASN A 255 0.55 -23.12 6.65
N ASN A 256 1.48 -23.42 5.74
CA ASN A 256 2.89 -23.60 6.08
C ASN A 256 3.52 -22.30 6.61
N PHE A 257 3.17 -21.15 6.04
CA PHE A 257 3.58 -19.85 6.57
C PHE A 257 3.11 -19.67 8.01
N HIS A 258 1.80 -19.83 8.27
CA HIS A 258 1.23 -19.63 9.61
C HIS A 258 1.78 -20.58 10.66
N THR A 259 2.05 -21.83 10.27
CA THR A 259 2.60 -22.85 11.18
C THR A 259 4.07 -22.58 11.51
N GLY A 260 4.83 -22.06 10.56
CA GLY A 260 6.27 -21.80 10.73
C GLY A 260 6.60 -20.42 11.31
N ASN A 261 5.68 -19.45 11.30
CA ASN A 261 6.01 -18.08 11.70
C ASN A 261 6.15 -17.93 13.22
N PHE A 262 7.32 -17.48 13.68
CA PHE A 262 7.65 -17.29 15.09
C PHE A 262 7.45 -15.84 15.60
N GLU A 263 6.80 -14.98 14.81
CA GLU A 263 6.51 -13.58 15.16
C GLU A 263 7.76 -12.80 15.59
N PHE A 264 8.82 -12.90 14.78
CA PHE A 264 10.08 -12.19 14.99
C PHE A 264 10.01 -10.69 14.76
N LEU A 265 8.94 -10.21 14.13
CA LEU A 265 8.73 -8.82 13.81
C LEU A 265 7.51 -8.31 14.60
N ARG A 266 7.51 -7.03 14.98
CA ARG A 266 6.35 -6.41 15.66
C ARG A 266 5.23 -6.17 14.66
N GLU A 267 5.60 -5.60 13.53
CA GLU A 267 4.78 -5.48 12.33
C GLU A 267 5.29 -6.49 11.31
N ASP A 268 4.44 -7.16 10.55
CA ASP A 268 4.89 -8.14 9.57
C ASP A 268 4.01 -8.03 8.34
N ILE A 269 4.43 -7.14 7.42
CA ILE A 269 3.71 -6.85 6.18
C ILE A 269 3.47 -8.15 5.38
N ILE A 270 4.42 -9.09 5.41
CA ILE A 270 4.29 -10.39 4.75
C ILE A 270 3.23 -11.23 5.46
N ALA A 271 3.23 -11.30 6.79
CA ALA A 271 2.21 -12.04 7.54
C ALA A 271 0.81 -11.44 7.40
N ALA A 272 0.67 -10.12 7.44
CA ALA A 272 -0.61 -9.44 7.21
C ALA A 272 -1.13 -9.72 5.79
N SER A 273 -0.25 -9.59 4.77
CA SER A 273 -0.58 -9.93 3.38
C SER A 273 -1.02 -11.40 3.25
N CYS A 274 -0.26 -12.32 3.86
CA CYS A 274 -0.59 -13.73 3.90
C CYS A 274 -1.96 -13.99 4.51
N CYS A 275 -2.33 -13.29 5.59
CA CYS A 275 -3.63 -13.45 6.23
C CYS A 275 -4.77 -13.04 5.29
N ILE A 276 -4.67 -11.88 4.65
CA ILE A 276 -5.74 -11.38 3.76
C ILE A 276 -5.86 -12.23 2.49
N GLU A 277 -4.74 -12.56 1.85
CA GLU A 277 -4.73 -13.44 0.67
C GLU A 277 -5.32 -14.81 1.01
N HIS A 278 -5.00 -15.36 2.19
CA HIS A 278 -5.56 -16.62 2.65
C HIS A 278 -7.08 -16.51 2.88
N ILE A 279 -7.57 -15.46 3.56
CA ILE A 279 -9.02 -15.23 3.73
C ILE A 279 -9.75 -15.20 2.37
N SER A 280 -9.12 -14.64 1.32
CA SER A 280 -9.72 -14.58 -0.02
C SER A 280 -10.00 -15.94 -0.68
N LEU A 281 -9.38 -17.00 -0.17
CA LEU A 281 -9.55 -18.38 -0.66
C LEU A 281 -10.52 -19.21 0.19
N LEU A 282 -10.90 -18.71 1.37
CA LEU A 282 -11.75 -19.39 2.33
C LEU A 282 -13.23 -18.99 2.18
N ALA A 283 -14.12 -19.80 2.75
CA ALA A 283 -15.50 -19.40 2.91
C ALA A 283 -15.60 -18.26 3.95
N PRO A 284 -16.51 -17.28 3.81
CA PRO A 284 -16.63 -16.17 4.77
C PRO A 284 -16.86 -16.60 6.23
N ASN A 285 -17.47 -17.77 6.44
CA ASN A 285 -17.77 -18.36 7.74
C ASN A 285 -16.77 -19.44 8.19
N ASP A 286 -15.63 -19.57 7.51
CA ASP A 286 -14.57 -20.50 7.91
C ASP A 286 -14.03 -20.13 9.30
N VAL A 287 -13.74 -21.15 10.10
CA VAL A 287 -13.31 -20.99 11.51
C VAL A 287 -11.99 -20.24 11.66
N LEU A 288 -11.17 -20.21 10.60
CA LEU A 288 -9.88 -19.50 10.61
C LEU A 288 -10.05 -18.00 10.34
N VAL A 289 -11.13 -17.57 9.69
CA VAL A 289 -11.30 -16.18 9.23
C VAL A 289 -11.17 -15.17 10.37
N PRO A 290 -11.85 -15.32 11.54
CA PRO A 290 -11.70 -14.37 12.63
C PRO A 290 -10.25 -14.22 13.13
N GLN A 291 -9.53 -15.34 13.24
CA GLN A 291 -8.14 -15.33 13.69
C GLN A 291 -7.21 -14.66 12.66
N LEU A 292 -7.45 -14.89 11.37
CA LEU A 292 -6.68 -14.28 10.29
C LEU A 292 -6.94 -12.77 10.20
N LEU A 293 -8.17 -12.31 10.44
CA LEU A 293 -8.52 -10.88 10.45
C LEU A 293 -7.81 -10.13 11.59
N GLU A 294 -7.84 -10.68 12.80
CA GLU A 294 -7.14 -10.12 13.96
C GLU A 294 -5.63 -10.02 13.68
N ARG A 295 -5.05 -11.09 13.13
CA ARG A 295 -3.64 -11.13 12.74
C ARG A 295 -3.31 -10.12 11.65
N ALA A 296 -4.17 -9.96 10.64
CA ALA A 296 -3.96 -8.98 9.57
C ALA A 296 -3.88 -7.55 10.11
N LEU A 297 -4.82 -7.15 10.97
CA LEU A 297 -4.81 -5.83 11.61
C LEU A 297 -3.56 -5.64 12.49
N ARG A 298 -3.22 -6.64 13.30
CA ARG A 298 -2.05 -6.58 14.20
C ARG A 298 -0.73 -6.48 13.44
N TYR A 299 -0.52 -7.34 12.45
CA TYR A 299 0.73 -7.37 11.71
C TYR A 299 0.86 -6.21 10.71
N ALA A 300 -0.24 -5.60 10.25
CA ALA A 300 -0.16 -4.43 9.39
C ALA A 300 0.51 -3.25 10.09
N GLY A 301 0.23 -3.03 11.39
CA GLY A 301 0.84 -1.97 12.19
C GLY A 301 0.73 -0.59 11.52
N GLU A 302 1.84 0.15 11.50
CA GLU A 302 1.94 1.48 10.89
C GLU A 302 2.00 1.44 9.34
N ASN A 303 1.95 0.26 8.71
CA ASN A 303 1.74 0.16 7.26
C ASN A 303 0.27 0.48 6.92
N TYR A 304 -0.05 1.76 6.84
CA TYR A 304 -1.43 2.23 6.68
C TYR A 304 -2.11 1.77 5.39
N ASP A 305 -1.37 1.50 4.31
CA ASP A 305 -1.97 0.94 3.08
C ASP A 305 -2.49 -0.48 3.32
N LEU A 306 -1.70 -1.34 3.96
CA LEU A 306 -2.11 -2.71 4.30
C LEU A 306 -3.12 -2.74 5.46
N LEU A 307 -3.00 -1.81 6.41
CA LEU A 307 -3.98 -1.64 7.48
C LEU A 307 -5.35 -1.25 6.90
N GLN A 308 -5.38 -0.33 5.93
CA GLN A 308 -6.60 0.04 5.22
C GLN A 308 -7.24 -1.16 4.51
N GLN A 309 -6.44 -1.96 3.79
CA GLN A 309 -6.91 -3.18 3.13
C GLN A 309 -7.49 -4.17 4.15
N SER A 310 -6.82 -4.35 5.29
CA SER A 310 -7.29 -5.18 6.41
C SER A 310 -8.64 -4.67 6.94
N ILE A 311 -8.82 -3.36 7.06
CA ILE A 311 -10.08 -2.73 7.47
C ILE A 311 -11.19 -3.02 6.46
N PHE A 312 -10.95 -2.91 5.16
CA PHE A 312 -11.97 -3.21 4.15
C PHE A 312 -12.44 -4.65 4.19
N VAL A 313 -11.52 -5.59 4.36
CA VAL A 313 -11.85 -7.02 4.50
C VAL A 313 -12.69 -7.23 5.77
N ASN A 314 -12.30 -6.65 6.90
CA ASN A 314 -13.10 -6.73 8.13
C ASN A 314 -14.51 -6.16 7.97
N LEU A 315 -14.63 -4.95 7.40
CA LEU A 315 -15.91 -4.30 7.14
C LEU A 315 -16.81 -5.13 6.22
N SER A 316 -16.23 -5.71 5.16
CA SER A 316 -16.96 -6.58 4.22
C SER A 316 -17.56 -7.81 4.87
N LEU A 317 -16.93 -8.30 5.93
CA LEU A 317 -17.35 -9.47 6.71
C LEU A 317 -18.17 -9.07 7.96
N GLY A 318 -18.48 -7.78 8.14
CA GLY A 318 -19.30 -7.28 9.23
C GLY A 318 -18.57 -7.10 10.57
N ASN A 319 -17.24 -7.20 10.61
CA ASN A 319 -16.45 -7.05 11.84
C ASN A 319 -16.16 -5.57 12.13
N LEU A 320 -17.15 -4.90 12.73
CA LEU A 320 -17.13 -3.45 12.94
C LEU A 320 -16.26 -3.00 14.11
N ASP A 321 -16.23 -3.75 15.22
CA ASP A 321 -15.57 -3.32 16.45
C ASP A 321 -14.05 -3.31 16.32
N ASP A 322 -13.48 -4.31 15.65
CA ASP A 322 -12.04 -4.50 15.53
C ASP A 322 -11.36 -3.41 14.70
N VAL A 323 -12.11 -2.71 13.83
CA VAL A 323 -11.58 -1.65 12.96
C VAL A 323 -11.66 -0.24 13.55
N ILE A 324 -12.36 -0.05 14.68
CA ILE A 324 -12.55 1.29 15.28
C ILE A 324 -11.20 1.90 15.69
N LEU A 325 -10.35 1.14 16.37
CA LEU A 325 -9.04 1.64 16.82
C LEU A 325 -8.10 1.93 15.63
N PRO A 326 -7.91 1.01 14.66
CA PRO A 326 -7.18 1.27 13.43
C PRO A 326 -7.63 2.53 12.67
N LEU A 327 -8.95 2.71 12.48
CA LEU A 327 -9.48 3.90 11.80
C LEU A 327 -9.14 5.19 12.55
N ARG A 328 -9.21 5.19 13.89
CA ARG A 328 -8.83 6.35 14.70
C ARG A 328 -7.35 6.65 14.62
N GLU A 329 -6.51 5.63 14.60
CA GLU A 329 -5.06 5.76 14.47
C GLU A 329 -4.69 6.40 13.12
N MET A 330 -5.29 5.93 12.03
CA MET A 330 -5.04 6.48 10.69
C MET A 330 -5.51 7.94 10.58
N ILE A 331 -6.64 8.28 11.19
CA ILE A 331 -7.12 9.68 11.27
C ILE A 331 -6.15 10.55 12.07
N ALA A 332 -5.68 10.06 13.22
CA ALA A 332 -4.76 10.81 14.08
C ALA A 332 -3.39 11.06 13.43
N ASN A 333 -3.01 10.24 12.46
CA ASN A 333 -1.77 10.35 11.69
C ASN A 333 -1.98 10.91 10.27
N ASP A 334 -3.09 11.64 10.05
CA ASP A 334 -3.42 12.32 8.79
C ASP A 334 -3.49 11.41 7.55
N TYR A 335 -3.69 10.10 7.75
CA TYR A 335 -3.79 9.13 6.66
C TYR A 335 -5.25 8.96 6.24
N ASN A 336 -5.59 9.43 5.04
CA ASN A 336 -6.91 9.36 4.41
C ASN A 336 -8.06 9.76 5.36
N VAL A 337 -7.87 10.88 6.07
CA VAL A 337 -8.79 11.38 7.11
C VAL A 337 -10.25 11.38 6.65
N GLY A 338 -10.53 11.89 5.44
CA GLY A 338 -11.88 11.94 4.87
C GLY A 338 -12.55 10.56 4.80
N LEU A 339 -11.87 9.58 4.21
CA LEU A 339 -12.40 8.21 4.13
C LEU A 339 -12.61 7.61 5.50
N ASN A 340 -11.57 7.65 6.32
CA ASN A 340 -11.57 6.95 7.59
C ASN A 340 -12.59 7.56 8.54
N ALA A 341 -12.83 8.86 8.46
CA ALA A 341 -13.89 9.55 9.17
C ALA A 341 -15.29 9.19 8.64
N ILE A 342 -15.49 9.03 7.32
CA ILE A 342 -16.75 8.52 6.75
C ILE A 342 -17.05 7.10 7.25
N LEU A 343 -16.07 6.19 7.15
CA LEU A 343 -16.21 4.80 7.61
C LEU A 343 -16.52 4.74 9.10
N LEU A 344 -15.78 5.49 9.92
CA LEU A 344 -15.97 5.52 11.36
C LEU A 344 -17.29 6.19 11.76
N SER A 345 -17.77 7.19 11.00
CA SER A 345 -19.10 7.78 11.18
C SER A 345 -20.19 6.72 11.00
N ARG A 346 -20.11 5.89 9.94
CA ARG A 346 -21.05 4.78 9.72
C ARG A 346 -21.06 3.79 10.89
N ILE A 347 -19.89 3.41 11.39
CA ILE A 347 -19.78 2.51 12.55
C ILE A 347 -20.45 3.13 13.78
N TYR A 348 -20.19 4.41 14.05
CA TYR A 348 -20.81 5.09 15.20
C TYR A 348 -22.31 5.28 15.05
N PHE A 349 -22.84 5.44 13.83
CA PHE A 349 -24.29 5.44 13.59
C PHE A 349 -24.89 4.08 13.94
N ALA A 350 -24.32 3.01 13.37
CA ALA A 350 -24.78 1.64 13.59
C ALA A 350 -24.76 1.23 15.07
N GLN A 351 -23.77 1.74 15.81
CA GLN A 351 -23.59 1.46 17.24
C GLN A 351 -24.21 2.53 18.16
N THR A 352 -24.91 3.52 17.62
CA THR A 352 -25.52 4.63 18.38
C THR A 352 -24.54 5.42 19.27
N LYS A 353 -23.26 5.50 18.89
CA LYS A 353 -22.18 6.15 19.64
C LYS A 353 -22.06 7.65 19.33
N LYS A 354 -23.12 8.43 19.62
CA LYS A 354 -23.18 9.86 19.28
C LYS A 354 -22.03 10.70 19.86
N ASN A 355 -21.64 10.46 21.11
CA ASN A 355 -20.54 11.20 21.75
C ASN A 355 -19.19 10.96 21.06
N GLU A 356 -18.94 9.74 20.57
CA GLU A 356 -17.72 9.42 19.84
C GLU A 356 -17.73 10.03 18.43
N TYR A 357 -18.90 10.09 17.80
CA TYR A 357 -19.09 10.82 16.55
C TYR A 357 -18.81 12.32 16.71
N GLU A 358 -19.30 12.96 17.77
CA GLU A 358 -19.05 14.39 18.01
C GLU A 358 -17.54 14.68 18.17
N LYS A 359 -16.81 13.80 18.86
CA LYS A 359 -15.33 13.88 18.94
C LYS A 359 -14.68 13.68 17.58
N LEU A 360 -15.15 12.72 16.79
CA LEU A 360 -14.64 12.48 15.44
C LEU A 360 -14.80 13.71 14.55
N ALA A 361 -15.97 14.37 14.59
CA ALA A 361 -16.22 15.58 13.80
C ALA A 361 -15.27 16.73 14.17
N LEU A 362 -14.86 16.83 15.44
CA LEU A 362 -13.87 17.81 15.90
C LEU A 362 -12.45 17.49 15.42
N ILE A 363 -12.07 16.22 15.38
CA ILE A 363 -10.73 15.77 14.99
C ILE A 363 -10.55 15.77 13.47
N ALA A 364 -11.50 15.15 12.75
CA ALA A 364 -11.43 15.01 11.30
C ALA A 364 -11.95 16.23 10.54
N GLY A 365 -12.73 17.10 11.19
CA GLY A 365 -13.46 18.19 10.57
C GLY A 365 -14.86 17.77 10.13
N VAL A 366 -15.82 18.69 10.28
CA VAL A 366 -17.25 18.44 10.00
C VAL A 366 -17.50 18.09 8.53
N ASP A 367 -16.63 18.56 7.64
CA ASP A 367 -16.73 18.30 6.19
C ASP A 367 -16.19 16.92 5.78
N ASN A 368 -15.57 16.21 6.72
CA ASN A 368 -14.99 14.87 6.51
C ASN A 368 -15.79 13.75 7.16
N VAL A 369 -16.86 14.07 7.88
CA VAL A 369 -17.75 13.08 8.51
C VAL A 369 -19.09 13.02 7.81
N LEU A 370 -19.78 11.88 7.93
CA LEU A 370 -21.17 11.80 7.50
C LEU A 370 -22.04 12.65 8.43
N PRO A 371 -22.97 13.46 7.92
CA PRO A 371 -23.95 14.14 8.76
C PRO A 371 -24.73 13.12 9.60
N TRP A 372 -24.81 13.32 10.92
CA TRP A 372 -25.57 12.41 11.79
C TRP A 372 -27.05 12.34 11.36
N SER A 373 -27.49 11.16 10.93
CA SER A 373 -28.89 10.86 10.60
C SER A 373 -29.25 9.45 11.07
N ASN A 374 -30.55 9.20 11.22
CA ASN A 374 -31.08 7.85 11.44
C ASN A 374 -31.09 7.02 10.14
N ASN A 375 -30.78 7.63 8.99
CA ASN A 375 -30.66 6.97 7.70
C ASN A 375 -29.29 7.26 7.09
N THR A 376 -28.44 6.23 7.01
CA THR A 376 -27.06 6.37 6.52
C THR A 376 -27.00 6.72 5.03
N ASP A 377 -27.92 6.21 4.21
CA ASP A 377 -27.96 6.50 2.77
C ASP A 377 -28.32 7.98 2.53
N GLU A 378 -29.20 8.53 3.37
CA GLU A 378 -29.52 9.96 3.37
C GLU A 378 -28.31 10.81 3.76
N SER A 379 -27.57 10.42 4.81
CA SER A 379 -26.33 11.10 5.22
C SER A 379 -25.29 11.12 4.11
N GLU A 380 -25.11 10.00 3.39
CA GLU A 380 -24.17 9.92 2.27
C GLU A 380 -24.58 10.84 1.13
N LYS A 381 -25.86 10.82 0.76
CA LYS A 381 -26.40 11.70 -0.26
C LYS A 381 -26.20 13.17 0.11
N LEU A 382 -26.48 13.55 1.36
CA LEU A 382 -26.28 14.91 1.84
C LEU A 382 -24.82 15.36 1.77
N LEU A 383 -23.88 14.49 2.14
CA LEU A 383 -22.45 14.81 2.04
C LEU A 383 -22.02 14.99 0.58
N VAL A 384 -22.46 14.09 -0.31
CA VAL A 384 -22.15 14.16 -1.74
C VAL A 384 -22.74 15.42 -2.36
N ASP A 385 -24.01 15.74 -2.07
CA ASP A 385 -24.69 16.93 -2.60
C ASP A 385 -24.05 18.23 -2.08
N LYS A 386 -23.64 18.26 -0.80
CA LYS A 386 -22.89 19.39 -0.24
C LYS A 386 -21.55 19.60 -0.98
N ARG A 387 -20.77 18.54 -1.14
CA ARG A 387 -19.46 18.60 -1.81
C ARG A 387 -19.57 18.93 -3.31
N LYS A 388 -20.62 18.46 -3.99
CA LYS A 388 -20.97 18.87 -5.37
C LYS A 388 -21.17 20.37 -5.48
N LEU A 389 -21.94 20.93 -4.54
CA LEU A 389 -22.22 22.36 -4.51
C LEU A 389 -20.93 23.16 -4.29
N GLU A 390 -20.12 22.77 -3.31
CA GLU A 390 -18.82 23.39 -3.03
C GLU A 390 -17.89 23.34 -4.25
N LEU A 391 -17.75 22.17 -4.90
CA LEU A 391 -16.92 22.02 -6.09
C LEU A 391 -17.42 22.91 -7.25
N SER A 392 -18.74 22.96 -7.46
CA SER A 392 -19.37 23.80 -8.47
C SER A 392 -19.11 25.29 -8.22
N ASP A 393 -19.29 25.74 -6.97
CA ASP A 393 -19.13 27.13 -6.57
C ASP A 393 -17.65 27.56 -6.62
N GLU A 394 -16.73 26.70 -6.20
CA GLU A 394 -15.29 26.95 -6.25
C GLU A 394 -14.75 26.96 -7.69
N TYR A 395 -15.24 26.07 -8.55
CA TYR A 395 -14.91 26.09 -9.97
C TYR A 395 -15.34 27.42 -10.63
N LEU A 396 -16.54 27.90 -10.29
CA LEU A 396 -17.05 29.21 -10.74
C LEU A 396 -16.24 30.38 -10.18
N ALA A 397 -15.88 30.33 -8.89
CA ALA A 397 -15.09 31.36 -8.24
C ALA A 397 -13.71 31.49 -8.89
N MET A 398 -13.03 30.35 -9.12
CA MET A 398 -11.77 30.28 -9.86
C MET A 398 -11.92 30.90 -11.26
N ALA A 399 -12.92 30.49 -12.05
CA ALA A 399 -13.12 31.03 -13.40
C ALA A 399 -13.40 32.53 -13.41
N ARG A 400 -14.15 33.04 -12.43
CA ARG A 400 -14.42 34.47 -12.26
C ARG A 400 -13.13 35.25 -11.99
N LEU A 401 -12.26 34.71 -11.14
CA LEU A 401 -11.00 35.35 -10.77
C LEU A 401 -9.99 35.34 -11.91
N ILE A 402 -9.89 34.22 -12.64
CA ILE A 402 -9.14 34.14 -13.92
C ILE A 402 -9.62 35.24 -14.87
N SER A 403 -10.93 35.37 -15.06
CA SER A 403 -11.53 36.37 -15.94
C SER A 403 -11.19 37.80 -15.50
N GLN A 404 -11.33 38.11 -14.21
CA GLN A 404 -10.95 39.42 -13.66
C GLN A 404 -9.46 39.73 -13.89
N ARG A 405 -8.58 38.75 -13.65
CA ARG A 405 -7.14 38.93 -13.86
C ARG A 405 -6.82 39.23 -15.32
N LEU A 406 -7.38 38.47 -16.25
CA LEU A 406 -7.17 38.68 -17.69
C LEU A 406 -7.58 40.10 -18.11
N LYS A 407 -8.71 40.61 -17.58
CA LYS A 407 -9.16 42.01 -17.81
C LYS A 407 -8.20 43.06 -17.26
N THR A 408 -7.43 42.75 -16.21
CA THR A 408 -6.41 43.68 -15.64
C THR A 408 -5.08 43.72 -16.40
N LYS A 409 -4.91 42.94 -17.49
CA LYS A 409 -3.73 42.95 -18.40
C LYS A 409 -2.35 42.78 -17.73
N LYS A 410 -2.25 42.00 -16.65
CA LYS A 410 -0.96 41.63 -16.03
C LYS A 410 -0.19 40.59 -16.88
N LYS A 411 1.13 40.54 -16.66
CA LYS A 411 2.20 39.79 -17.34
C LYS A 411 1.80 38.47 -18.04
N THR A 412 2.36 38.24 -19.23
CA THR A 412 2.17 37.06 -20.08
C THR A 412 2.70 35.73 -19.50
N SER A 413 3.72 35.74 -18.62
CA SER A 413 4.25 34.53 -17.99
C SER A 413 3.23 33.85 -17.08
N ASP A 414 2.46 34.65 -16.33
CA ASP A 414 1.53 34.17 -15.32
C ASP A 414 0.28 33.56 -15.97
N ASN A 415 -0.12 34.09 -17.13
CA ASN A 415 -1.27 33.58 -17.88
C ASN A 415 -1.03 32.16 -18.41
N LYS A 416 0.22 31.83 -18.79
CA LYS A 416 0.58 30.48 -19.24
C LYS A 416 0.50 29.49 -18.08
N GLN A 417 1.06 29.84 -16.92
CA GLN A 417 0.98 28.99 -15.73
C GLN A 417 -0.47 28.77 -15.30
N MET A 418 -1.27 29.83 -15.27
CA MET A 418 -2.70 29.77 -14.95
C MET A 418 -3.49 28.86 -15.92
N TYR A 419 -3.18 28.89 -17.21
CA TYR A 419 -3.79 27.99 -18.20
C TYR A 419 -3.46 26.53 -17.93
N GLU A 420 -2.19 26.21 -17.67
CA GLU A 420 -1.77 24.83 -17.35
C GLU A 420 -2.42 24.34 -16.05
N GLU A 421 -2.47 25.18 -15.01
CA GLU A 421 -3.13 24.80 -13.75
C GLU A 421 -4.66 24.62 -13.92
N PHE A 422 -5.33 25.50 -14.68
CA PHE A 422 -6.75 25.34 -15.01
C PHE A 422 -7.03 24.03 -15.75
N LYS A 423 -6.16 23.68 -16.69
CA LYS A 423 -6.23 22.44 -17.46
C LYS A 423 -6.06 21.21 -16.56
N GLU A 424 -5.07 21.22 -15.67
CA GLU A 424 -4.84 20.12 -14.73
C GLU A 424 -6.03 19.95 -13.76
N ILE A 425 -6.59 21.04 -13.25
CA ILE A 425 -7.81 20.98 -12.41
C ILE A 425 -9.00 20.41 -13.19
N SER A 426 -9.21 20.88 -14.43
CA SER A 426 -10.30 20.39 -15.29
C SER A 426 -10.17 18.90 -15.58
N LYS A 427 -8.95 18.41 -15.84
CA LYS A 427 -8.68 16.96 -15.97
C LYS A 427 -8.96 16.20 -14.68
N HIS A 428 -8.59 16.74 -13.53
CA HIS A 428 -8.85 16.13 -12.23
C HIS A 428 -10.37 15.99 -11.99
N VAL A 429 -11.14 17.07 -12.18
CA VAL A 429 -12.61 17.01 -12.04
C VAL A 429 -13.22 16.01 -13.04
N LEU A 430 -12.74 16.02 -14.28
CA LEU A 430 -13.25 15.13 -15.33
C LEU A 430 -12.99 13.64 -15.03
N LYS A 431 -11.76 13.28 -14.64
CA LYS A 431 -11.38 11.91 -14.24
C LYS A 431 -12.37 11.31 -13.25
N TYR A 432 -12.85 12.16 -12.35
CA TYR A 432 -13.74 11.77 -11.27
C TYR A 432 -15.23 11.88 -11.63
N SER A 433 -15.60 12.60 -12.69
CA SER A 433 -16.96 12.56 -13.23
C SER A 433 -17.29 11.28 -14.02
N GLY A 434 -16.39 10.27 -14.03
CA GLY A 434 -16.59 9.02 -14.74
C GLY A 434 -16.51 9.15 -16.27
N ASN A 435 -15.81 10.17 -16.78
CA ASN A 435 -15.79 10.54 -18.20
C ASN A 435 -17.20 10.74 -18.77
N HIS A 436 -18.07 11.45 -18.03
CA HIS A 436 -19.37 11.84 -18.55
C HIS A 436 -19.16 12.68 -19.82
N ASN A 437 -19.51 12.11 -20.98
CA ASN A 437 -19.21 12.67 -22.30
C ASN A 437 -19.61 14.15 -22.43
N GLU A 438 -20.71 14.54 -21.78
CA GLU A 438 -21.20 15.92 -21.83
C GLU A 438 -20.35 16.88 -20.98
N VAL A 439 -19.92 16.43 -19.80
CA VAL A 439 -19.01 17.19 -18.93
C VAL A 439 -17.65 17.37 -19.62
N GLN A 440 -17.14 16.31 -20.27
CA GLN A 440 -15.91 16.37 -21.05
C GLN A 440 -15.96 17.42 -22.15
N LYS A 441 -17.01 17.41 -22.97
CA LYS A 441 -17.19 18.40 -24.06
C LYS A 441 -17.22 19.82 -23.52
N LEU A 442 -17.89 20.05 -22.39
CA LEU A 442 -18.00 21.37 -21.78
C LEU A 442 -16.66 21.84 -21.21
N PHE A 443 -15.88 20.95 -20.59
CA PHE A 443 -14.52 21.25 -20.15
C PHE A 443 -13.60 21.58 -21.34
N ASP A 444 -13.61 20.76 -22.39
CA ASP A 444 -12.83 21.01 -23.61
C ASP A 444 -13.20 22.35 -24.26
N LEU A 445 -14.49 22.70 -24.25
CA LEU A 445 -14.99 23.98 -24.75
C LEU A 445 -14.50 25.15 -23.90
N ALA A 446 -14.58 25.03 -22.57
CA ALA A 446 -14.10 26.05 -21.64
C ALA A 446 -12.57 26.26 -21.76
N GLU A 447 -11.79 25.18 -21.87
CA GLU A 447 -10.34 25.24 -22.08
C GLU A 447 -9.99 25.96 -23.39
N ARG A 448 -10.67 25.62 -24.49
CA ARG A 448 -10.46 26.30 -25.78
C ARG A 448 -10.76 27.79 -25.70
N LYS A 449 -11.88 28.16 -25.05
CA LYS A 449 -12.28 29.55 -24.87
C LYS A 449 -11.30 30.32 -23.98
N LEU A 450 -10.75 29.70 -22.93
CA LEU A 450 -9.70 30.29 -22.11
C LEU A 450 -8.44 30.60 -22.93
N ASN A 451 -8.00 29.66 -23.77
CA ASN A 451 -6.84 29.86 -24.63
C ASN A 451 -7.05 31.03 -25.60
N ILE A 452 -8.24 31.12 -26.21
CA ILE A 452 -8.61 32.25 -27.08
C ILE A 452 -8.59 33.58 -26.30
N ALA A 453 -9.16 33.60 -25.09
CA ALA A 453 -9.18 34.78 -24.24
C ALA A 453 -7.77 35.25 -23.85
N ILE A 454 -6.86 34.32 -23.55
CA ILE A 454 -5.46 34.62 -23.24
C ILE A 454 -4.72 35.19 -24.45
N VAL A 455 -4.89 34.58 -25.64
CA VAL A 455 -4.19 34.98 -26.86
C VAL A 455 -4.69 36.35 -27.35
N ASN A 456 -6.00 36.57 -27.35
CA ASN A 456 -6.60 37.78 -27.92
C ASN A 456 -6.67 38.95 -26.92
N SER A 457 -6.62 38.68 -25.61
CA SER A 457 -6.75 39.69 -24.55
C SER A 457 -7.96 40.63 -24.73
N ASP A 458 -9.06 40.05 -25.22
CA ASP A 458 -10.32 40.74 -25.56
C ASP A 458 -11.37 40.44 -24.48
N ASP A 459 -12.02 41.48 -23.96
CA ASP A 459 -13.00 41.39 -22.88
C ASP A 459 -14.20 40.53 -23.29
N ASP A 460 -14.62 40.59 -24.56
CA ASP A 460 -15.72 39.78 -25.08
C ASP A 460 -15.35 38.29 -25.05
N GLN A 461 -14.11 37.93 -25.38
CA GLN A 461 -13.64 36.54 -25.33
C GLN A 461 -13.48 36.04 -23.89
N ILE A 462 -13.10 36.92 -22.96
CA ILE A 462 -13.03 36.60 -21.53
C ILE A 462 -14.42 36.30 -20.99
N ASP A 463 -15.44 37.08 -21.37
CA ASP A 463 -16.82 36.83 -20.93
C ASP A 463 -17.40 35.55 -21.56
N VAL A 464 -17.07 35.26 -22.83
CA VAL A 464 -17.44 34.00 -23.50
C VAL A 464 -16.84 32.77 -22.81
N PHE A 465 -15.61 32.87 -22.29
CA PHE A 465 -14.99 31.87 -21.44
C PHE A 465 -15.77 31.70 -20.13
N PHE A 466 -16.04 32.79 -19.42
CA PHE A 466 -16.76 32.72 -18.14
C PHE A 466 -18.17 32.13 -18.29
N GLU A 467 -18.89 32.44 -19.37
CA GLU A 467 -20.19 31.80 -19.62
C GLU A 467 -20.07 30.28 -19.87
N SER A 468 -18.99 29.82 -20.52
CA SER A 468 -18.80 28.36 -20.68
C SER A 468 -18.52 27.64 -19.37
N THR A 469 -17.85 28.28 -18.41
CA THR A 469 -17.59 27.65 -17.10
C THR A 469 -18.84 27.58 -16.23
N LYS A 470 -19.83 28.46 -16.43
CA LYS A 470 -21.17 28.32 -15.82
C LYS A 470 -21.90 27.08 -16.28
N GLU A 471 -21.81 26.73 -17.56
CA GLU A 471 -22.44 25.52 -18.07
C GLU A 471 -21.73 24.26 -17.53
N VAL A 472 -20.40 24.29 -17.41
CA VAL A 472 -19.64 23.23 -16.72
C VAL A 472 -20.11 23.07 -15.27
N SER A 473 -20.22 24.17 -14.51
CA SER A 473 -20.64 24.14 -13.11
C SER A 473 -22.06 23.57 -12.93
N LYS A 474 -23.01 23.93 -13.80
CA LYS A 474 -24.36 23.33 -13.79
C LYS A 474 -24.33 21.84 -14.05
N GLU A 475 -23.45 21.39 -14.95
CA GLU A 475 -23.35 19.97 -15.31
C GLU A 475 -22.67 19.16 -14.21
N ILE A 476 -21.69 19.71 -13.49
CA ILE A 476 -21.06 19.09 -12.30
C ILE A 476 -22.12 18.66 -11.29
N LEU A 477 -23.16 19.47 -11.05
CA LEU A 477 -24.23 19.15 -10.10
C LEU A 477 -25.07 17.92 -10.52
N LYS A 478 -25.10 17.59 -11.80
CA LYS A 478 -25.87 16.45 -12.35
C LYS A 478 -25.07 15.15 -12.39
N VAL A 479 -23.76 15.19 -12.14
CA VAL A 479 -22.90 14.01 -12.16
C VAL A 479 -23.16 13.18 -10.91
N ASP A 480 -23.31 11.86 -11.07
CA ASP A 480 -23.30 10.93 -9.94
C ASP A 480 -21.86 10.68 -9.49
N PHE A 481 -21.36 11.51 -8.58
CA PHE A 481 -20.06 11.27 -7.95
C PHE A 481 -20.15 10.14 -6.94
N HIS A 482 -19.20 9.20 -7.01
CA HIS A 482 -18.98 8.22 -5.94
C HIS A 482 -18.37 8.91 -4.70
N LEU A 483 -18.67 8.38 -3.50
CA LEU A 483 -18.11 8.85 -2.22
C LEU A 483 -16.58 8.97 -2.23
N ARG A 484 -15.89 8.09 -2.95
CA ARG A 484 -14.44 8.13 -3.07
C ARG A 484 -13.90 9.36 -3.81
N ILE A 485 -14.70 9.93 -4.71
CA ILE A 485 -14.40 11.21 -5.38
C ILE A 485 -14.57 12.36 -4.40
N SER A 486 -15.56 12.25 -3.52
CA SER A 486 -15.88 13.28 -2.54
C SER A 486 -14.71 13.53 -1.57
N GLU A 487 -13.84 12.55 -1.33
CA GLU A 487 -12.61 12.69 -0.50
C GLU A 487 -11.47 13.45 -1.19
N GLU A 488 -11.40 13.43 -2.52
CA GLU A 488 -10.41 14.15 -3.31
C GLU A 488 -10.87 15.58 -3.63
N MET A 489 -12.17 15.88 -3.49
CA MET A 489 -12.72 17.21 -3.72
C MET A 489 -12.05 18.31 -2.87
N PRO A 490 -11.78 18.13 -1.56
CA PRO A 490 -11.01 19.12 -0.79
C PRO A 490 -9.65 19.46 -1.40
N LYS A 491 -8.90 18.46 -1.89
CA LYS A 491 -7.60 18.68 -2.54
C LYS A 491 -7.75 19.42 -3.87
N ILE A 492 -8.81 19.13 -4.61
CA ILE A 492 -9.14 19.83 -5.86
C ILE A 492 -9.50 21.30 -5.57
N ILE A 493 -10.32 21.54 -4.55
CA ILE A 493 -10.70 22.88 -4.09
C ILE A 493 -9.47 23.66 -3.60
N ASP A 494 -8.56 23.03 -2.85
CA ASP A 494 -7.30 23.66 -2.43
C ASP A 494 -6.44 24.07 -3.62
N LYS A 495 -6.39 23.24 -4.68
CA LYS A 495 -5.71 23.60 -5.94
C LYS A 495 -6.40 24.76 -6.66
N MET A 496 -7.73 24.79 -6.68
CA MET A 496 -8.49 25.93 -7.23
C MET A 496 -8.14 27.22 -6.47
N ASN A 497 -8.09 27.14 -5.13
CA ASN A 497 -7.69 28.24 -4.26
C ASN A 497 -6.22 28.66 -4.42
N HIS A 498 -5.33 27.75 -4.85
CA HIS A 498 -3.96 28.09 -5.22
C HIS A 498 -3.90 28.97 -6.48
N ILE A 499 -4.65 28.62 -7.53
CA ILE A 499 -4.73 29.43 -8.77
C ILE A 499 -5.19 30.85 -8.45
N VAL A 500 -6.10 31.01 -7.50
CA VAL A 500 -6.57 32.31 -7.02
C VAL A 500 -5.45 33.16 -6.39
N LYS A 501 -4.43 32.53 -5.81
CA LYS A 501 -3.32 33.22 -5.13
C LYS A 501 -2.14 33.55 -6.04
N LEU A 502 -1.98 32.84 -7.16
CA LEU A 502 -1.03 33.21 -8.22
C LEU A 502 -1.39 34.56 -8.78
#